data_AF-A0A382IGB6-F1
#
_entry.id   AF-A0A382IGB6-F1
#
_cell.length_a   1.000
_cell.length_b   1.000
_cell.length_c   1.000
_cell.angle_alpha   90.00
_cell.angle_beta   90.00
_cell.angle_gamma   90.00
#
_symmetry.space_group_name_H-M   'P 1'
#
loop_
_entity.id
_entity.type
_entity.pdbx_description
1 polymer ?
#
loop_
_entity_poly.entity_id
_entity_poly.type
_entity_poly.pdbx_seq_one_letter_code
_entity_poly.pdbx_strand_id
1 'polypeptide(L)'
;PHHDDIMLGMMPHIIHLIREPSNSHHFVNMTSGFTSVTNGFIINILSFTLEFLLQGKIQMTDFPDFFSEGYKLKWDKDVFHYLDNLAKLDKSEQNRALAHRVIRGLIKIYPIKDKNDLEVRINSIISELMHCYDGEKNSAEIQKLKGIIREYEEELVWSNYGVRVQDIYHLRLGFYTGDIFTKSPERNRDVLPILKQLKEIKPTVISLALDPEGSGPDTHYKVLQAIADAVRIWNDETDLSHLRIWGYRNVWYRFDLAEADMIVPVTLNSMAIIRSTFMNCYLSQRDASFPSYELDGPFCDLSQKIWVEQHQDLQLMLGRDYWYQNENPHLRAVHGAVYLKEMNVETFLTVARELEESMEGFSLSKN
;
A
#
# COMPACT_ATOMS: atom_id res chain seq x y z
N PRO A 1 4.56 1.73 -3.80
CA PRO A 1 3.84 2.51 -4.83
C PRO A 1 2.33 2.38 -4.67
N HIS A 2 1.88 1.12 -4.61
CA HIS A 2 0.57 0.64 -4.20
C HIS A 2 0.52 0.41 -2.68
N HIS A 3 -0.62 -0.08 -2.20
CA HIS A 3 -0.94 -0.18 -0.76
C HIS A 3 -0.16 -1.35 -0.11
N ASP A 4 -0.21 -2.53 -0.73
CA ASP A 4 0.48 -3.74 -0.26
C ASP A 4 2.01 -3.75 -0.38
N ASP A 5 2.60 -2.92 -1.25
CA ASP A 5 4.04 -2.98 -1.57
C ASP A 5 4.97 -2.92 -0.35
N ILE A 6 4.71 -1.99 0.56
CA ILE A 6 5.56 -1.78 1.74
C ILE A 6 5.54 -3.03 2.62
N MET A 7 4.35 -3.58 2.83
CA MET A 7 4.16 -4.77 3.64
C MET A 7 4.80 -6.00 2.99
N LEU A 8 4.63 -6.17 1.68
CA LEU A 8 5.21 -7.29 0.93
C LEU A 8 6.73 -7.20 0.82
N GLY A 9 7.30 -5.99 0.84
CA GLY A 9 8.73 -5.79 0.67
C GLY A 9 9.55 -5.79 1.97
N MET A 10 9.03 -5.18 3.05
CA MET A 10 9.87 -4.89 4.21
C MET A 10 9.16 -4.94 5.57
N MET A 11 7.98 -5.56 5.66
CA MET A 11 7.23 -5.61 6.93
C MET A 11 8.01 -6.13 8.14
N PRO A 12 8.88 -7.16 8.04
CA PRO A 12 9.69 -7.59 9.18
C PRO A 12 10.52 -6.46 9.77
N HIS A 13 11.07 -5.57 8.93
CA HIS A 13 11.84 -4.43 9.40
C HIS A 13 10.95 -3.38 10.08
N ILE A 14 9.80 -3.07 9.47
CA ILE A 14 8.85 -2.10 10.01
C ILE A 14 8.35 -2.50 11.40
N ILE A 15 8.07 -3.80 11.61
CA ILE A 15 7.68 -4.32 12.92
C ILE A 15 8.76 -4.04 13.99
N HIS A 16 10.04 -4.10 13.63
CA HIS A 16 11.11 -3.73 14.54
C HIS A 16 11.15 -2.23 14.82
N LEU A 17 10.98 -1.39 13.79
CA LEU A 17 11.05 0.07 13.91
C LEU A 17 9.87 0.68 14.69
N ILE A 18 8.65 0.14 14.50
CA ILE A 18 7.44 0.61 15.19
C ILE A 18 7.49 0.31 16.70
N ARG A 19 8.23 -0.73 17.11
CA ARG A 19 8.37 -1.07 18.53
C ARG A 19 9.18 -0.07 19.33
N GLU A 20 9.96 0.78 18.68
CA GLU A 20 10.71 1.86 19.32
C GLU A 20 9.83 3.12 19.39
N PRO A 21 9.30 3.50 20.58
CA PRO A 21 8.36 4.60 20.71
C PRO A 21 8.95 5.97 20.39
N SER A 22 10.28 6.10 20.35
CA SER A 22 10.93 7.35 19.93
C SER A 22 10.84 7.60 18.42
N ASN A 23 10.46 6.59 17.62
CA ASN A 23 10.33 6.72 16.18
C ASN A 23 8.93 7.24 15.79
N SER A 24 8.89 8.16 14.82
CA SER A 24 7.65 8.57 14.16
C SER A 24 7.58 7.93 12.77
N HIS A 25 6.46 7.31 12.44
CA HIS A 25 6.27 6.59 11.18
C HIS A 25 5.17 7.25 10.36
N HIS A 26 5.46 7.51 9.09
CA HIS A 26 4.50 8.04 8.13
C HIS A 26 4.48 7.12 6.90
N PHE A 27 3.30 6.66 6.51
CA PHE A 27 3.11 5.76 5.37
C PHE A 27 2.47 6.54 4.24
N VAL A 28 3.08 6.50 3.05
CA VAL A 28 2.63 7.29 1.91
C VAL A 28 2.43 6.39 0.71
N ASN A 29 1.17 6.23 0.31
CA ASN A 29 0.76 5.49 -0.87
C ASN A 29 0.61 6.46 -2.03
N MET A 30 1.33 6.17 -3.11
CA MET A 30 1.51 7.10 -4.21
C MET A 30 0.33 7.00 -5.18
N THR A 31 -0.10 5.78 -5.52
CA THR A 31 -1.24 5.56 -6.40
C THR A 31 -2.45 5.05 -5.62
N SER A 32 -3.62 5.13 -6.25
CA SER A 32 -4.88 4.64 -5.65
C SER A 32 -5.05 3.13 -5.74
N GLY A 33 -4.21 2.42 -6.52
CA GLY A 33 -4.25 0.95 -6.64
C GLY A 33 -5.57 0.36 -7.13
N PHE A 34 -6.49 1.18 -7.68
CA PHE A 34 -7.87 0.76 -7.97
C PHE A 34 -7.97 -0.34 -9.02
N THR A 35 -6.96 -0.51 -9.89
CA THR A 35 -6.97 -1.52 -10.94
C THR A 35 -6.91 -2.94 -10.38
N SER A 36 -6.41 -3.09 -9.15
CA SER A 36 -6.31 -4.37 -8.45
C SER A 36 -7.62 -4.83 -7.79
N VAL A 37 -8.67 -4.01 -7.81
CA VAL A 37 -9.96 -4.32 -7.16
C VAL A 37 -10.96 -4.81 -8.19
N THR A 38 -11.47 -6.03 -8.02
CA THR A 38 -12.42 -6.64 -8.96
C THR A 38 -13.83 -6.08 -8.84
N ASN A 39 -14.61 -6.20 -9.93
CA ASN A 39 -16.01 -5.79 -9.94
C ASN A 39 -16.84 -6.63 -8.96
N GLY A 40 -16.62 -7.95 -8.95
CA GLY A 40 -17.31 -8.88 -8.05
C GLY A 40 -17.10 -8.55 -6.57
N PHE A 41 -15.90 -8.13 -6.19
CA PHE A 41 -15.61 -7.68 -4.83
C PHE A 41 -16.41 -6.42 -4.44
N ILE A 42 -16.47 -5.43 -5.33
CA ILE A 42 -17.28 -4.22 -5.10
C ILE A 42 -18.77 -4.55 -5.04
N ILE A 43 -19.28 -5.40 -5.92
CA ILE A 43 -20.69 -5.85 -5.91
C ILE A 43 -21.04 -6.49 -4.57
N ASN A 44 -20.19 -7.39 -4.06
CA ASN A 44 -20.39 -8.02 -2.75
C ASN A 44 -20.47 -6.96 -1.63
N ILE A 45 -19.51 -6.03 -1.61
CA ILE A 45 -19.47 -4.94 -0.62
C ILE A 45 -20.74 -4.11 -0.64
N LEU A 46 -21.14 -3.67 -1.83
CA LEU A 46 -22.33 -2.86 -2.02
C LEU A 46 -23.61 -3.62 -1.63
N SER A 47 -23.65 -4.93 -1.89
CA SER A 47 -24.81 -5.77 -1.56
C SER A 47 -25.04 -5.88 -0.05
N PHE A 48 -24.02 -6.22 0.74
CA PHE A 48 -24.19 -6.26 2.20
C PHE A 48 -24.33 -4.85 2.79
N THR A 49 -23.74 -3.83 2.16
CA THR A 49 -23.91 -2.42 2.58
C THR A 49 -25.38 -2.01 2.47
N LEU A 50 -26.03 -2.35 1.35
CA LEU A 50 -27.44 -2.12 1.15
C LEU A 50 -28.28 -2.89 2.17
N GLU A 51 -27.95 -4.16 2.43
CA GLU A 51 -28.63 -4.96 3.44
C GLU A 51 -28.57 -4.31 4.83
N PHE A 52 -27.38 -3.89 5.28
CA PHE A 52 -27.24 -3.20 6.57
C PHE A 52 -28.00 -1.87 6.62
N LEU A 53 -28.04 -1.12 5.51
CA LEU A 53 -28.78 0.12 5.40
C LEU A 53 -30.29 -0.12 5.58
N LEU A 54 -30.85 -1.09 4.85
CA LEU A 54 -32.27 -1.46 4.89
C LEU A 54 -32.68 -2.03 6.26
N GLN A 55 -31.78 -2.72 6.94
CA GLN A 55 -32.00 -3.22 8.31
C GLN A 55 -31.86 -2.14 9.40
N GLY A 56 -31.58 -0.88 9.03
CA GLY A 56 -31.38 0.21 9.99
C GLY A 56 -30.11 0.07 10.84
N LYS A 57 -29.14 -0.74 10.40
CA LYS A 57 -27.88 -1.00 11.11
C LYS A 57 -26.79 0.04 10.83
N ILE A 58 -27.06 1.00 9.95
CA ILE A 58 -26.17 2.12 9.62
C ILE A 58 -26.72 3.42 10.24
N GLN A 59 -26.67 3.52 11.57
CA GLN A 59 -27.28 4.65 12.30
C GLN A 59 -26.60 5.99 12.03
N MET A 60 -25.37 5.99 11.52
CA MET A 60 -24.71 7.24 11.13
C MET A 60 -25.49 8.01 10.04
N THR A 61 -26.30 7.31 9.24
CA THR A 61 -27.15 7.95 8.22
C THR A 61 -28.37 8.67 8.80
N ASP A 62 -28.65 8.54 10.10
CA ASP A 62 -29.75 9.22 10.80
C ASP A 62 -29.36 10.60 11.33
N PHE A 63 -28.07 10.95 11.33
CA PHE A 63 -27.65 12.29 11.76
C PHE A 63 -28.09 13.34 10.73
N PRO A 64 -28.70 14.47 11.15
CA PRO A 64 -29.25 15.47 10.24
C PRO A 64 -28.23 16.07 9.24
N ASP A 65 -26.96 16.10 9.63
CA ASP A 65 -25.85 16.66 8.85
C ASP A 65 -25.02 15.59 8.12
N PHE A 66 -25.40 14.31 8.20
CA PHE A 66 -24.57 13.22 7.66
C PHE A 66 -24.30 13.37 6.15
N PHE A 67 -25.35 13.65 5.37
CA PHE A 67 -25.26 13.76 3.90
C PHE A 67 -24.65 15.08 3.39
N SER A 68 -24.39 16.06 4.28
CA SER A 68 -23.76 17.33 3.91
C SER A 68 -22.29 17.41 4.34
N GLU A 69 -22.03 17.26 5.63
CA GLU A 69 -20.69 17.42 6.22
C GLU A 69 -20.28 16.24 7.10
N GLY A 70 -21.24 15.58 7.76
CA GLY A 70 -20.98 14.50 8.71
C GLY A 70 -20.29 13.27 8.11
N TYR A 71 -20.50 12.97 6.81
CA TYR A 71 -19.80 11.88 6.13
C TYR A 71 -18.28 12.07 6.08
N LYS A 72 -17.78 13.31 6.16
CA LYS A 72 -16.34 13.64 6.15
C LYS A 72 -15.66 13.36 7.49
N LEU A 73 -16.43 13.20 8.56
CA LEU A 73 -15.92 13.02 9.92
C LEU A 73 -15.78 11.55 10.29
N LYS A 74 -14.95 11.23 11.29
CA LYS A 74 -14.87 9.90 11.94
C LYS A 74 -14.48 8.74 11.00
N TRP A 75 -13.68 9.00 9.96
CA TRP A 75 -13.12 7.94 9.11
C TRP A 75 -12.28 6.94 9.93
N ASP A 76 -11.52 7.42 10.90
CA ASP A 76 -10.76 6.59 11.85
C ASP A 76 -11.65 5.65 12.68
N LYS A 77 -12.89 6.07 12.97
CA LYS A 77 -13.83 5.22 13.71
C LYS A 77 -14.20 3.98 12.90
N ASP A 78 -14.28 4.09 11.58
CA ASP A 78 -14.56 2.95 10.71
C ASP A 78 -13.42 1.92 10.80
N VAL A 79 -12.16 2.40 10.82
CA VAL A 79 -10.94 1.57 10.97
C VAL A 79 -10.95 0.83 12.32
N PHE A 80 -11.13 1.54 13.43
CA PHE A 80 -11.15 0.90 14.75
C PHE A 80 -12.39 0.03 14.96
N HIS A 81 -13.54 0.40 14.40
CA HIS A 81 -14.73 -0.47 14.43
C HIS A 81 -14.46 -1.79 13.73
N TYR A 82 -13.70 -1.80 12.63
CA TYR A 82 -13.28 -3.03 11.98
C TYR A 82 -12.26 -3.81 12.81
N LEU A 83 -11.17 -3.18 13.26
CA LEU A 83 -10.09 -3.85 13.99
C LEU A 83 -10.56 -4.43 15.33
N ASP A 84 -11.42 -3.72 16.07
CA ASP A 84 -12.00 -4.22 17.32
C ASP A 84 -12.87 -5.47 17.08
N ASN A 85 -13.58 -5.53 15.95
CA ASN A 85 -14.40 -6.69 15.60
C ASN A 85 -13.62 -7.80 14.90
N LEU A 86 -12.45 -7.48 14.34
CA LEU A 86 -11.45 -8.49 13.99
C LEU A 86 -10.97 -9.21 15.25
N ALA A 87 -10.62 -8.46 16.30
CA ALA A 87 -10.22 -9.03 17.58
C ALA A 87 -11.33 -9.86 18.27
N LYS A 88 -12.60 -9.50 18.06
CA LYS A 88 -13.77 -10.26 18.55
C LYS A 88 -14.15 -11.45 17.67
N LEU A 89 -13.51 -11.62 16.51
CA LEU A 89 -13.88 -12.60 15.49
C LEU A 89 -15.33 -12.42 14.97
N ASP A 90 -15.86 -11.19 15.04
CA ASP A 90 -17.20 -10.86 14.55
C ASP A 90 -17.14 -10.37 13.10
N LYS A 91 -17.40 -11.28 12.17
CA LYS A 91 -17.35 -10.96 10.73
C LYS A 91 -18.48 -10.05 10.28
N SER A 92 -19.65 -10.14 10.92
CA SER A 92 -20.80 -9.30 10.58
C SER A 92 -20.50 -7.84 10.90
N GLU A 93 -19.94 -7.59 12.08
CA GLU A 93 -19.56 -6.24 12.48
C GLU A 93 -18.33 -5.69 11.72
N GLN A 94 -17.39 -6.55 11.31
CA GLN A 94 -16.34 -6.16 10.35
C GLN A 94 -16.94 -5.67 9.02
N ASN A 95 -17.89 -6.42 8.46
CA ASN A 95 -18.57 -6.02 7.22
C ASN A 95 -19.36 -4.72 7.42
N ARG A 96 -19.96 -4.51 8.61
CA ARG A 96 -20.65 -3.27 8.94
C ARG A 96 -19.71 -2.07 9.03
N ALA A 97 -18.51 -2.24 9.58
CA ALA A 97 -17.48 -1.21 9.59
C ALA A 97 -17.04 -0.82 8.16
N LEU A 98 -16.84 -1.82 7.30
CA LEU A 98 -16.57 -1.59 5.87
C LEU A 98 -17.75 -0.89 5.17
N ALA A 99 -18.99 -1.26 5.47
CA ALA A 99 -20.18 -0.58 4.98
C ALA A 99 -20.22 0.91 5.39
N HIS A 100 -19.77 1.24 6.61
CA HIS A 100 -19.64 2.64 7.03
C HIS A 100 -18.68 3.41 6.11
N ARG A 101 -17.49 2.86 5.87
CA ARG A 101 -16.50 3.47 4.98
C ARG A 101 -17.04 3.64 3.55
N VAL A 102 -17.71 2.62 3.02
CA VAL A 102 -18.30 2.63 1.68
C VAL A 102 -19.33 3.73 1.54
N ILE A 103 -20.24 3.88 2.50
CA ILE A 103 -21.29 4.91 2.45
C ILE A 103 -20.66 6.32 2.47
N ARG A 104 -19.65 6.56 3.32
CA ARG A 104 -18.91 7.83 3.30
C ARG A 104 -18.23 8.07 1.95
N GLY A 105 -17.63 7.04 1.37
CA GLY A 105 -17.03 7.09 0.05
C GLY A 105 -18.02 7.41 -1.05
N LEU A 106 -19.21 6.79 -1.04
CA LEU A 106 -20.27 7.05 -2.01
C LEU A 106 -20.76 8.51 -1.93
N ILE A 107 -21.00 9.05 -0.74
CA ILE A 107 -21.44 10.45 -0.57
C ILE A 107 -20.31 11.43 -0.96
N LYS A 108 -19.04 11.05 -0.78
CA LYS A 108 -17.89 11.84 -1.24
C LYS A 108 -17.79 11.89 -2.77
N ILE A 109 -18.18 10.83 -3.47
CA ILE A 109 -18.02 10.67 -4.92
C ILE A 109 -19.24 11.19 -5.68
N TYR A 110 -20.43 10.90 -5.17
CA TYR A 110 -21.71 11.20 -5.82
C TYR A 110 -22.50 12.23 -5.01
N PRO A 111 -23.33 13.07 -5.66
CA PRO A 111 -24.14 14.08 -4.98
C PRO A 111 -25.38 13.47 -4.28
N ILE A 112 -25.14 12.58 -3.30
CA ILE A 112 -26.18 11.83 -2.57
C ILE A 112 -26.78 12.71 -1.47
N LYS A 113 -28.10 12.90 -1.50
CA LYS A 113 -28.79 13.84 -0.59
C LYS A 113 -29.40 13.20 0.64
N ASP A 114 -29.79 11.94 0.54
CA ASP A 114 -30.50 11.23 1.60
C ASP A 114 -30.37 9.70 1.43
N LYS A 115 -31.03 8.95 2.31
CA LYS A 115 -31.00 7.48 2.31
C LYS A 115 -31.62 6.85 1.07
N ASN A 116 -32.66 7.46 0.50
CA ASN A 116 -33.32 6.92 -0.69
C ASN A 116 -32.40 7.07 -1.91
N ASP A 117 -31.77 8.25 -2.05
CA ASP A 117 -30.77 8.49 -3.10
C ASP A 117 -29.55 7.56 -2.95
N LEU A 118 -29.12 7.31 -1.72
CA LEU A 118 -28.05 6.34 -1.43
C LEU A 118 -28.41 4.93 -1.89
N GLU A 119 -29.61 4.45 -1.58
CA GLU A 119 -30.12 3.14 -2.02
C GLU A 119 -30.20 3.04 -3.55
N VAL A 120 -30.77 4.05 -4.22
CA VAL A 120 -30.84 4.11 -5.69
C VAL A 120 -29.44 4.08 -6.29
N ARG A 121 -28.51 4.84 -5.72
CA ARG A 121 -27.12 4.89 -6.19
C ARG A 121 -26.41 3.54 -6.04
N ILE A 122 -26.56 2.88 -4.89
CA ILE A 122 -25.96 1.56 -4.66
C ILE A 122 -26.46 0.56 -5.70
N ASN A 123 -27.77 0.48 -5.93
CA ASN A 123 -28.37 -0.41 -6.92
C ASN A 123 -27.89 -0.11 -8.35
N SER A 124 -27.78 1.18 -8.70
CA SER A 124 -27.27 1.61 -10.00
C SER A 124 -25.82 1.17 -10.23
N ILE A 125 -24.95 1.29 -9.23
CA ILE A 125 -23.54 0.88 -9.34
C ILE A 125 -23.42 -0.64 -9.45
N ILE A 126 -24.20 -1.39 -8.66
CA ILE A 126 -24.25 -2.86 -8.78
C ILE A 126 -24.67 -3.26 -10.21
N SER A 127 -25.72 -2.63 -10.74
CA SER A 127 -26.19 -2.92 -12.10
C SER A 127 -25.13 -2.58 -13.16
N GLU A 128 -24.44 -1.45 -13.04
CA GLU A 128 -23.33 -1.07 -13.94
C GLU A 128 -22.23 -2.15 -13.93
N LEU A 129 -21.76 -2.53 -12.74
CA LEU A 129 -20.68 -3.50 -12.57
C LEU A 129 -21.04 -4.91 -13.04
N MET A 130 -22.31 -5.32 -12.92
CA MET A 130 -22.78 -6.62 -13.42
C MET A 130 -22.82 -6.70 -14.95
N HIS A 131 -22.89 -5.55 -15.64
CA HIS A 131 -22.86 -5.48 -17.09
C HIS A 131 -21.45 -5.26 -17.65
N CYS A 132 -20.46 -4.98 -16.81
CA CYS A 132 -19.06 -4.90 -17.21
C CYS A 132 -18.45 -6.29 -17.37
N TYR A 133 -17.60 -6.47 -18.39
CA TYR A 133 -16.77 -7.67 -18.49
C TYR A 133 -15.49 -7.55 -17.64
N ASP A 134 -14.85 -8.68 -17.34
CA ASP A 134 -13.61 -8.69 -16.56
C ASP A 134 -12.48 -7.97 -17.30
N GLY A 135 -11.82 -7.04 -16.61
CA GLY A 135 -10.77 -6.19 -17.19
C GLY A 135 -11.29 -4.94 -17.91
N GLU A 136 -12.61 -4.73 -18.00
CA GLU A 136 -13.17 -3.49 -18.52
C GLU A 136 -12.82 -2.29 -17.62
N LYS A 137 -12.45 -1.17 -18.26
CA LYS A 137 -12.21 0.09 -17.56
C LYS A 137 -13.54 0.66 -17.05
N ASN A 138 -13.75 0.64 -15.74
CA ASN A 138 -14.95 1.22 -15.14
C ASN A 138 -14.99 2.76 -15.23
N SER A 139 -16.15 3.34 -14.96
CA SER A 139 -16.33 4.79 -14.79
C SER A 139 -15.36 5.40 -13.77
N ALA A 140 -15.04 6.68 -13.92
CA ALA A 140 -14.10 7.38 -13.05
C ALA A 140 -14.57 7.37 -11.57
N GLU A 141 -15.87 7.40 -11.35
CA GLU A 141 -16.50 7.33 -10.04
C GLU A 141 -16.31 5.95 -9.39
N ILE A 142 -16.46 4.86 -10.15
CA ILE A 142 -16.18 3.50 -9.65
C ILE A 142 -14.69 3.31 -9.37
N GLN A 143 -13.80 3.84 -10.21
CA GLN A 143 -12.35 3.81 -9.95
C GLN A 143 -12.00 4.55 -8.64
N LYS A 144 -12.65 5.70 -8.38
CA LYS A 144 -12.51 6.42 -7.10
C LYS A 144 -12.98 5.56 -5.93
N LEU A 145 -14.13 4.89 -6.05
CA LEU A 145 -14.66 4.00 -5.01
C LEU A 145 -13.70 2.85 -4.71
N LYS A 146 -13.22 2.14 -5.75
CA LYS A 146 -12.20 1.10 -5.63
C LYS A 146 -10.93 1.62 -4.93
N GLY A 147 -10.49 2.83 -5.28
CA GLY A 147 -9.38 3.49 -4.59
C GLY A 147 -9.66 3.73 -3.11
N ILE A 148 -10.85 4.23 -2.72
CA ILE A 148 -11.22 4.43 -1.31
C ILE A 148 -11.18 3.11 -0.52
N ILE A 149 -11.53 1.99 -1.16
CA ILE A 149 -11.40 0.68 -0.52
C ILE A 149 -9.94 0.31 -0.28
N ARG A 150 -9.05 0.51 -1.26
CA ARG A 150 -7.60 0.27 -1.09
C ARG A 150 -7.01 1.15 0.02
N GLU A 151 -7.38 2.43 0.06
CA GLU A 151 -6.98 3.36 1.12
C GLU A 151 -7.40 2.84 2.49
N TYR A 152 -8.63 2.36 2.60
CA TYR A 152 -9.14 1.78 3.84
C TYR A 152 -8.39 0.50 4.25
N GLU A 153 -8.08 -0.40 3.31
CA GLU A 153 -7.29 -1.61 3.58
C GLU A 153 -5.92 -1.28 4.18
N GLU A 154 -5.25 -0.26 3.63
CA GLU A 154 -3.97 0.23 4.11
C GLU A 154 -4.06 0.89 5.49
N GLU A 155 -5.12 1.67 5.70
CA GLU A 155 -5.41 2.24 7.02
C GLU A 155 -5.61 1.15 8.07
N LEU A 156 -6.26 0.03 7.73
CA LEU A 156 -6.38 -1.13 8.60
C LEU A 156 -5.02 -1.75 8.92
N VAL A 157 -4.13 -1.88 7.92
CA VAL A 157 -2.79 -2.44 8.12
C VAL A 157 -2.01 -1.61 9.12
N TRP A 158 -1.78 -0.32 8.87
CA TRP A 158 -0.88 0.45 9.74
C TRP A 158 -1.51 0.78 11.09
N SER A 159 -2.83 0.98 11.15
CA SER A 159 -3.52 1.19 12.45
C SER A 159 -3.49 -0.06 13.33
N ASN A 160 -3.45 -1.26 12.74
CA ASN A 160 -3.20 -2.51 13.48
C ASN A 160 -1.81 -2.53 14.15
N TYR A 161 -0.85 -1.72 13.69
CA TYR A 161 0.46 -1.52 14.33
C TYR A 161 0.53 -0.23 15.17
N GLY A 162 -0.60 0.40 15.45
CA GLY A 162 -0.67 1.59 16.31
C GLY A 162 -0.33 2.92 15.61
N VAL A 163 -0.21 2.92 14.28
CA VAL A 163 -0.02 4.14 13.50
C VAL A 163 -1.36 4.89 13.45
N ARG A 164 -1.33 6.21 13.61
CA ARG A 164 -2.57 7.01 13.53
C ARG A 164 -2.97 7.12 12.05
N VAL A 165 -4.27 7.05 11.76
CA VAL A 165 -4.81 7.19 10.39
C VAL A 165 -4.34 8.49 9.73
N GLN A 166 -4.20 9.58 10.49
CA GLN A 166 -3.68 10.86 9.98
C GLN A 166 -2.21 10.85 9.53
N ASP A 167 -1.43 9.83 9.91
CA ASP A 167 -0.04 9.62 9.49
C ASP A 167 0.06 8.64 8.30
N ILE A 168 -1.09 8.22 7.76
CA ILE A 168 -1.21 7.39 6.56
C ILE A 168 -1.77 8.29 5.45
N TYR A 169 -1.03 8.43 4.36
CA TYR A 169 -1.32 9.39 3.31
C TYR A 169 -1.54 8.70 1.98
N HIS A 170 -2.57 9.17 1.26
CA HIS A 170 -2.95 8.64 -0.04
C HIS A 170 -2.86 9.77 -1.08
N LEU A 171 -1.73 9.86 -1.80
CA LEU A 171 -1.45 10.99 -2.70
C LEU A 171 -2.23 10.94 -4.02
N ARG A 172 -2.63 9.75 -4.47
CA ARG A 172 -3.36 9.55 -5.73
C ARG A 172 -2.70 10.28 -6.91
N LEU A 173 -1.41 10.03 -7.14
CA LEU A 173 -0.64 10.62 -8.23
C LEU A 173 -1.41 10.48 -9.55
N GLY A 174 -1.56 11.60 -10.25
CA GLY A 174 -2.52 11.76 -11.35
C GLY A 174 -2.09 11.09 -12.65
N PHE A 175 -0.86 10.56 -12.75
CA PHE A 175 -0.46 9.72 -13.88
C PHE A 175 -1.15 8.35 -13.87
N TYR A 176 -1.63 7.89 -12.71
CA TYR A 176 -2.25 6.57 -12.54
C TYR A 176 -3.74 6.62 -12.88
N THR A 177 -4.07 6.36 -14.15
CA THR A 177 -5.42 6.53 -14.72
C THR A 177 -6.09 5.21 -15.14
N GLY A 178 -5.43 4.08 -14.91
CA GLY A 178 -5.89 2.76 -15.38
C GLY A 178 -5.85 2.59 -16.90
N ASP A 179 -5.14 3.49 -17.60
CA ASP A 179 -4.84 3.34 -19.02
C ASP A 179 -3.69 2.34 -19.21
N ILE A 180 -3.72 1.61 -20.33
CA ILE A 180 -2.64 0.68 -20.72
C ILE A 180 -1.31 1.44 -20.84
N PHE A 181 -1.36 2.65 -21.39
CA PHE A 181 -0.24 3.58 -21.44
C PHE A 181 -0.50 4.72 -20.46
N THR A 182 0.09 4.63 -19.27
CA THR A 182 0.00 5.69 -18.27
C THR A 182 0.88 6.88 -18.69
N LYS A 183 0.46 8.09 -18.34
CA LYS A 183 1.24 9.30 -18.64
C LYS A 183 2.56 9.30 -17.88
N SER A 184 3.57 10.02 -18.36
CA SER A 184 4.73 10.34 -17.53
C SER A 184 4.32 11.21 -16.34
N PRO A 185 4.98 11.07 -15.17
CA PRO A 185 4.80 11.97 -14.05
C PRO A 185 5.05 13.43 -14.47
N GLU A 186 4.23 14.35 -13.96
CA GLU A 186 4.39 15.77 -14.21
C GLU A 186 4.79 16.48 -12.91
N ARG A 187 5.71 17.45 -13.00
CA ARG A 187 6.24 18.16 -11.84
C ARG A 187 5.14 18.72 -10.92
N ASN A 188 4.18 19.45 -11.47
CA ASN A 188 3.11 20.08 -10.67
C ASN A 188 2.09 19.07 -10.14
N ARG A 189 1.78 18.03 -10.93
CA ARG A 189 0.73 17.07 -10.61
C ARG A 189 1.20 16.00 -9.62
N ASP A 190 2.42 15.51 -9.80
CA ASP A 190 2.89 14.29 -9.14
C ASP A 190 4.09 14.53 -8.21
N VAL A 191 5.01 15.45 -8.56
CA VAL A 191 6.23 15.70 -7.77
C VAL A 191 5.98 16.65 -6.61
N LEU A 192 5.29 17.77 -6.85
CA LEU A 192 5.04 18.78 -5.80
C LEU A 192 4.26 18.25 -4.58
N PRO A 193 3.26 17.36 -4.71
CA PRO A 193 2.62 16.73 -3.56
C PRO A 193 3.60 15.95 -2.67
N ILE A 194 4.53 15.20 -3.27
CA ILE A 194 5.56 14.45 -2.54
C ILE A 194 6.52 15.42 -1.85
N LEU A 195 7.00 16.44 -2.57
CA LEU A 195 7.88 17.47 -2.02
C LEU A 195 7.25 18.17 -0.82
N LYS A 196 5.95 18.49 -0.90
CA LYS A 196 5.19 19.09 0.21
C LYS A 196 5.25 18.20 1.46
N GLN A 197 4.99 16.90 1.31
CA GLN A 197 5.07 15.96 2.43
C GLN A 197 6.48 15.85 3.01
N LEU A 198 7.51 15.77 2.17
CA LEU A 198 8.90 15.73 2.61
C LEU A 198 9.25 16.97 3.46
N LYS A 199 8.81 18.16 3.03
CA LYS A 199 9.02 19.42 3.77
C LYS A 199 8.23 19.51 5.08
N GLU A 200 7.04 18.91 5.13
CA GLU A 200 6.19 18.86 6.33
C GLU A 200 6.72 17.85 7.36
N ILE A 201 7.03 16.64 6.92
CA ILE A 201 7.46 15.52 7.78
C ILE A 201 8.93 15.67 8.19
N LYS A 202 9.80 16.12 7.27
CA LYS A 202 11.26 16.19 7.42
C LYS A 202 11.85 14.85 7.90
N PRO A 203 11.64 13.76 7.15
CA PRO A 203 12.10 12.44 7.56
C PRO A 203 13.63 12.40 7.67
N THR A 204 14.13 11.57 8.59
CA THR A 204 15.56 11.18 8.65
C THR A 204 15.84 9.93 7.82
N VAL A 205 14.80 9.16 7.50
CA VAL A 205 14.86 7.96 6.66
C VAL A 205 13.67 7.95 5.70
N ILE A 206 13.92 7.68 4.42
CA ILE A 206 12.88 7.39 3.42
C ILE A 206 13.03 5.93 3.00
N SER A 207 12.03 5.11 3.27
CA SER A 207 11.94 3.77 2.66
C SER A 207 11.10 3.82 1.38
N LEU A 208 11.58 3.22 0.29
CA LEU A 208 10.88 3.19 -0.99
C LEU A 208 11.10 1.87 -1.74
N ALA A 209 10.19 1.58 -2.67
CA ALA A 209 10.34 0.43 -3.54
C ALA A 209 11.40 0.70 -4.62
N LEU A 210 12.40 -0.18 -4.69
CA LEU A 210 13.53 -0.15 -5.62
C LEU A 210 13.45 -1.31 -6.63
N ASP A 211 12.27 -1.46 -7.21
CA ASP A 211 11.83 -2.52 -8.13
C ASP A 211 11.17 -1.92 -9.41
N PRO A 212 11.89 -1.07 -10.16
CA PRO A 212 11.34 -0.36 -11.32
C PRO A 212 10.84 -1.32 -12.43
N GLU A 213 11.31 -2.57 -12.42
CA GLU A 213 10.96 -3.64 -13.37
C GLU A 213 9.70 -4.43 -12.97
N GLY A 214 9.09 -4.15 -11.81
CA GLY A 214 7.96 -4.91 -11.29
C GLY A 214 6.67 -4.77 -12.10
N SER A 215 6.04 -5.91 -12.45
CA SER A 215 5.04 -6.03 -13.51
C SER A 215 3.80 -5.13 -13.41
N GLY A 216 3.43 -4.54 -14.56
CA GLY A 216 2.33 -3.58 -14.74
C GLY A 216 2.81 -2.37 -15.56
N PRO A 217 1.94 -1.41 -15.92
CA PRO A 217 2.35 -0.20 -16.65
C PRO A 217 3.30 0.63 -15.77
N ASP A 218 4.62 0.38 -15.86
CA ASP A 218 5.79 1.15 -15.37
C ASP A 218 5.60 1.99 -14.08
N THR A 219 4.71 1.55 -13.18
CA THR A 219 4.18 2.41 -12.11
C THR A 219 5.21 2.53 -11.00
N HIS A 220 5.93 1.44 -10.69
CA HIS A 220 7.01 1.45 -9.71
C HIS A 220 8.14 2.37 -10.17
N TYR A 221 8.54 2.27 -11.45
CA TYR A 221 9.47 3.20 -12.09
C TYR A 221 9.00 4.66 -11.99
N LYS A 222 7.77 4.96 -12.43
CA LYS A 222 7.21 6.33 -12.40
C LYS A 222 7.12 6.92 -11.00
N VAL A 223 6.74 6.12 -10.00
CA VAL A 223 6.75 6.54 -8.60
C VAL A 223 8.18 6.83 -8.14
N LEU A 224 9.13 5.95 -8.45
CA LEU A 224 10.54 6.15 -8.10
C LEU A 224 11.08 7.45 -8.69
N GLN A 225 10.80 7.73 -9.97
CA GLN A 225 11.19 8.99 -10.61
C GLN A 225 10.54 10.21 -9.95
N ALA A 226 9.24 10.13 -9.64
CA ALA A 226 8.56 11.24 -8.96
C ALA A 226 9.13 11.53 -7.55
N ILE A 227 9.52 10.48 -6.81
CA ILE A 227 10.19 10.62 -5.51
C ILE A 227 11.61 11.20 -5.70
N ALA A 228 12.37 10.71 -6.68
CA ALA A 228 13.71 11.20 -6.99
C ALA A 228 13.70 12.69 -7.36
N ASP A 229 12.75 13.13 -8.18
CA ASP A 229 12.55 14.53 -8.52
C ASP A 229 12.21 15.38 -7.29
N ALA A 230 11.35 14.89 -6.40
CA ALA A 230 10.99 15.59 -5.17
C ALA A 230 12.20 15.71 -4.23
N VAL A 231 12.97 14.64 -4.05
CA VAL A 231 14.20 14.64 -3.25
C VAL A 231 15.25 15.59 -3.86
N ARG A 232 15.40 15.62 -5.18
CA ARG A 232 16.32 16.54 -5.88
C ARG A 232 15.98 18.00 -5.58
N ILE A 233 14.70 18.37 -5.74
CA ILE A 233 14.24 19.73 -5.43
C ILE A 233 14.41 20.04 -3.94
N TRP A 234 14.16 19.08 -3.05
CA TRP A 234 14.34 19.29 -1.62
C TRP A 234 15.80 19.49 -1.23
N ASN A 235 16.72 18.75 -1.86
CA ASN A 235 18.16 18.84 -1.64
C ASN A 235 18.76 20.19 -2.07
N ASP A 236 18.15 20.86 -3.06
CA ASP A 236 18.56 22.22 -3.46
C ASP A 236 18.24 23.27 -2.38
N GLU A 237 17.27 22.99 -1.50
CA GLU A 237 16.77 23.94 -0.50
C GLU A 237 17.14 23.58 0.95
N THR A 238 17.58 22.35 1.22
CA THR A 238 17.82 21.82 2.57
C THR A 238 19.02 20.88 2.56
N ASP A 239 19.83 20.93 3.63
CA ASP A 239 20.91 19.97 3.81
C ASP A 239 20.34 18.58 4.17
N LEU A 240 20.49 17.64 3.23
CA LEU A 240 20.05 16.24 3.37
C LEU A 240 21.21 15.27 3.60
N SER A 241 22.39 15.75 4.01
CA SER A 241 23.58 14.91 4.25
C SER A 241 23.36 13.77 5.26
N HIS A 242 22.43 13.95 6.18
CA HIS A 242 22.04 12.94 7.19
C HIS A 242 20.80 12.12 6.81
N LEU A 243 20.16 12.40 5.68
CA LEU A 243 19.03 11.61 5.19
C LEU A 243 19.51 10.25 4.70
N ARG A 244 18.89 9.18 5.19
CA ARG A 244 19.08 7.82 4.65
C ARG A 244 17.91 7.42 3.77
N ILE A 245 18.19 6.69 2.70
CA ILE A 245 17.19 6.14 1.81
C ILE A 245 17.34 4.62 1.80
N TRP A 246 16.27 3.91 2.18
CA TRP A 246 16.23 2.46 2.19
C TRP A 246 15.39 1.95 1.03
N GLY A 247 16.05 1.35 0.04
CA GLY A 247 15.40 0.64 -1.04
C GLY A 247 15.00 -0.76 -0.62
N TYR A 248 13.71 -1.08 -0.71
CA TYR A 248 13.22 -2.46 -0.58
C TYR A 248 12.76 -2.97 -1.95
N ARG A 249 12.79 -4.28 -2.17
CA ARG A 249 12.12 -4.92 -3.31
C ARG A 249 11.01 -5.83 -2.78
N ASN A 250 9.92 -5.97 -3.53
CA ASN A 250 8.76 -6.77 -3.11
C ASN A 250 8.70 -8.09 -3.90
N VAL A 251 7.50 -8.63 -4.13
CA VAL A 251 7.29 -9.88 -4.86
C VAL A 251 7.67 -9.83 -6.35
N TRP A 252 7.86 -8.64 -6.94
CA TRP A 252 8.10 -8.50 -8.38
C TRP A 252 9.57 -8.49 -8.77
N TYR A 253 10.46 -8.16 -7.84
CA TYR A 253 11.89 -8.08 -8.09
C TYR A 253 12.65 -8.43 -6.81
N ARG A 254 13.85 -8.96 -6.91
CA ARG A 254 14.58 -9.49 -5.74
C ARG A 254 15.99 -8.97 -5.74
N PHE A 255 16.53 -8.65 -4.57
CA PHE A 255 17.96 -8.38 -4.44
C PHE A 255 18.75 -9.68 -4.46
N ASP A 256 19.85 -9.69 -5.20
CA ASP A 256 20.95 -10.60 -4.94
C ASP A 256 21.62 -10.22 -3.60
N LEU A 257 22.20 -11.20 -2.92
CA LEU A 257 22.92 -10.96 -1.65
C LEU A 257 24.01 -9.88 -1.80
N ALA A 258 24.68 -9.82 -2.95
CA ALA A 258 25.74 -8.84 -3.22
C ALA A 258 25.22 -7.39 -3.35
N GLU A 259 23.92 -7.21 -3.60
CA GLU A 259 23.30 -5.88 -3.68
C GLU A 259 22.92 -5.35 -2.29
N ALA A 260 22.70 -6.22 -1.30
CA ALA A 260 22.17 -5.86 0.01
C ALA A 260 23.20 -5.11 0.88
N ASP A 261 22.80 -3.98 1.47
CA ASP A 261 23.59 -3.30 2.52
C ASP A 261 23.06 -3.61 3.92
N MET A 262 21.80 -4.03 4.00
CA MET A 262 21.11 -4.38 5.23
C MET A 262 20.41 -5.73 5.09
N ILE A 263 20.53 -6.55 6.13
CA ILE A 263 19.88 -7.86 6.21
C ILE A 263 19.03 -7.88 7.46
N VAL A 264 17.72 -8.04 7.27
CA VAL A 264 16.74 -8.06 8.36
C VAL A 264 16.35 -9.52 8.64
N PRO A 265 16.64 -10.04 9.84
CA PRO A 265 16.27 -11.40 10.20
C PRO A 265 14.76 -11.56 10.31
N VAL A 266 14.21 -12.61 9.70
CA VAL A 266 12.79 -12.94 9.73
C VAL A 266 12.58 -14.24 10.50
N THR A 267 11.67 -14.20 11.46
CA THR A 267 11.28 -15.38 12.25
C THR A 267 9.95 -15.96 11.75
N LEU A 268 9.63 -17.19 12.14
CA LEU A 268 8.31 -17.77 11.87
C LEU A 268 7.16 -16.93 12.47
N ASN A 269 7.41 -16.26 13.60
CA ASN A 269 6.44 -15.33 14.19
C ASN A 269 6.20 -14.13 13.27
N SER A 270 7.26 -13.55 12.69
CA SER A 270 7.15 -12.45 11.72
C SER A 270 6.34 -12.88 10.49
N MET A 271 6.61 -14.08 9.96
CA MET A 271 5.86 -14.63 8.82
C MET A 271 4.37 -14.83 9.15
N ALA A 272 4.06 -15.39 10.33
CA ALA A 272 2.68 -15.58 10.77
C ALA A 272 1.93 -14.24 10.94
N ILE A 273 2.59 -13.22 11.49
CA ILE A 273 2.04 -11.87 11.66
C ILE A 273 1.72 -11.24 10.29
N ILE A 274 2.64 -11.35 9.34
CA ILE A 274 2.48 -10.80 7.98
C ILE A 274 1.33 -11.48 7.28
N ARG A 275 1.29 -12.82 7.27
CA ARG A 275 0.20 -13.56 6.66
C ARG A 275 -1.15 -13.21 7.29
N SER A 276 -1.22 -13.15 8.63
CA SER A 276 -2.45 -12.76 9.33
C SER A 276 -2.90 -11.34 8.96
N THR A 277 -1.98 -10.39 8.96
CA THR A 277 -2.26 -8.99 8.62
C THR A 277 -2.79 -8.89 7.18
N PHE A 278 -2.14 -9.55 6.23
CA PHE A 278 -2.46 -9.48 4.81
C PHE A 278 -3.88 -10.00 4.55
N MET A 279 -4.17 -11.20 5.06
CA MET A 279 -5.45 -11.87 4.86
C MET A 279 -6.63 -11.15 5.53
N ASN A 280 -6.37 -10.40 6.61
CA ASN A 280 -7.42 -9.71 7.37
C ASN A 280 -7.61 -8.24 6.96
N CYS A 281 -6.61 -7.60 6.36
CA CYS A 281 -6.65 -6.17 6.04
C CYS A 281 -6.72 -5.90 4.53
N TYR A 282 -6.00 -6.62 3.68
CA TYR A 282 -6.09 -6.47 2.21
C TYR A 282 -7.19 -7.35 1.62
N LEU A 283 -8.43 -7.00 1.95
CA LEU A 283 -9.62 -7.78 1.63
C LEU A 283 -9.81 -8.05 0.13
N SER A 284 -9.46 -7.09 -0.71
CA SER A 284 -9.51 -7.18 -2.17
C SER A 284 -8.36 -7.97 -2.79
N GLN A 285 -7.25 -8.17 -2.06
CA GLN A 285 -6.02 -8.81 -2.57
C GLN A 285 -5.82 -10.24 -2.09
N ARG A 286 -6.58 -10.68 -1.08
CA ARG A 286 -6.46 -12.02 -0.49
C ARG A 286 -6.78 -13.15 -1.49
N ASP A 287 -7.76 -12.91 -2.35
CA ASP A 287 -8.24 -13.84 -3.37
C ASP A 287 -7.54 -13.41 -4.67
N ALA A 288 -6.29 -13.87 -4.83
CA ALA A 288 -5.33 -13.40 -5.85
C ALA A 288 -5.95 -13.22 -7.24
N SER A 289 -6.47 -12.02 -7.51
CA SER A 289 -7.17 -11.72 -8.75
C SER A 289 -6.19 -11.51 -9.92
N PHE A 290 -4.92 -11.31 -9.57
CA PHE A 290 -3.78 -11.22 -10.48
C PHE A 290 -2.68 -12.14 -9.95
N PRO A 291 -2.64 -13.42 -10.35
CA PRO A 291 -1.63 -14.34 -9.87
C PRO A 291 -0.24 -13.92 -10.36
N SER A 292 0.79 -14.05 -9.51
CA SER A 292 2.17 -14.02 -9.98
C SER A 292 2.45 -15.30 -10.76
N TYR A 293 3.29 -15.24 -11.80
CA TYR A 293 3.76 -16.45 -12.48
C TYR A 293 4.48 -17.43 -11.52
N GLU A 294 4.93 -16.92 -10.36
CA GLU A 294 5.65 -17.69 -9.35
C GLU A 294 4.76 -18.34 -8.29
N LEU A 295 3.51 -17.88 -8.14
CA LEU A 295 2.59 -18.38 -7.12
C LEU A 295 1.13 -18.10 -7.47
N ASP A 296 0.33 -19.17 -7.47
CA ASP A 296 -1.12 -19.12 -7.44
C ASP A 296 -1.61 -19.09 -5.98
N GLY A 297 -1.70 -17.89 -5.41
CA GLY A 297 -2.00 -17.67 -3.99
C GLY A 297 -1.76 -16.22 -3.55
N PRO A 298 -2.02 -15.88 -2.28
CA PRO A 298 -1.86 -14.51 -1.79
C PRO A 298 -0.39 -14.09 -1.81
N PHE A 299 -0.12 -12.84 -2.18
CA PHE A 299 1.25 -12.33 -2.34
C PHE A 299 2.10 -12.37 -1.05
N CYS A 300 1.49 -12.42 0.13
CA CYS A 300 2.23 -12.61 1.38
C CYS A 300 2.95 -13.97 1.43
N ASP A 301 2.39 -15.00 0.82
CA ASP A 301 3.00 -16.34 0.76
C ASP A 301 4.20 -16.32 -0.22
N LEU A 302 4.13 -15.53 -1.29
CA LEU A 302 5.26 -15.31 -2.20
C LEU A 302 6.38 -14.52 -1.52
N SER A 303 6.04 -13.48 -0.75
CA SER A 303 7.01 -12.73 0.06
C SER A 303 7.74 -13.64 1.04
N GLN A 304 7.00 -14.53 1.72
CA GLN A 304 7.59 -15.52 2.62
C GLN A 304 8.55 -16.46 1.88
N LYS A 305 8.18 -16.96 0.70
CA LYS A 305 9.05 -17.80 -0.12
C LYS A 305 10.36 -17.08 -0.47
N ILE A 306 10.27 -15.83 -0.91
CA ILE A 306 11.45 -14.99 -1.22
C ILE A 306 12.36 -14.84 0.00
N TRP A 307 11.80 -14.52 1.16
CA TRP A 307 12.61 -14.35 2.37
C TRP A 307 13.27 -15.65 2.85
N VAL A 308 12.62 -16.80 2.65
CA VAL A 308 13.21 -18.11 2.93
C VAL A 308 14.38 -18.37 1.98
N GLU A 309 14.22 -18.09 0.68
CA GLU A 309 15.29 -18.24 -0.33
C GLU A 309 16.50 -17.34 0.01
N GLN A 310 16.27 -16.06 0.33
CA GLN A 310 17.33 -15.15 0.79
C GLN A 310 18.05 -15.69 2.04
N HIS A 311 17.33 -16.28 2.99
CA HIS A 311 17.99 -16.92 4.14
C HIS A 311 18.80 -18.16 3.77
N GLN A 312 18.38 -18.94 2.77
CA GLN A 312 19.13 -20.10 2.30
C GLN A 312 20.49 -19.67 1.72
N ASP A 313 20.56 -18.56 0.98
CA ASP A 313 21.82 -18.01 0.49
C ASP A 313 22.77 -17.69 1.65
N LEU A 314 22.25 -17.09 2.73
CA LEU A 314 23.04 -16.82 3.93
C LEU A 314 23.49 -18.09 4.67
N GLN A 315 22.65 -19.13 4.69
CA GLN A 315 23.04 -20.42 5.26
C GLN A 315 24.16 -21.09 4.45
N LEU A 316 24.17 -20.94 3.13
CA LEU A 316 25.26 -21.42 2.28
C LEU A 316 26.57 -20.68 2.56
N MET A 317 26.50 -19.36 2.76
CA MET A 317 27.67 -18.51 3.01
C MET A 317 28.25 -18.63 4.42
N LEU A 318 27.39 -18.63 5.45
CA LEU A 318 27.81 -18.61 6.86
C LEU A 318 27.88 -20.00 7.51
N GLY A 319 27.29 -21.00 6.85
CA GLY A 319 27.10 -22.33 7.42
C GLY A 319 25.91 -22.40 8.37
N ARG A 320 25.26 -23.56 8.45
CA ARG A 320 24.07 -23.76 9.30
C ARG A 320 24.36 -23.64 10.80
N ASP A 321 25.57 -24.00 11.24
CA ASP A 321 25.96 -23.89 12.65
C ASP A 321 25.99 -22.44 13.15
N TYR A 322 26.33 -21.47 12.28
CA TYR A 322 26.23 -20.04 12.62
C TYR A 322 24.83 -19.67 13.08
N TRP A 323 23.80 -20.29 12.51
CA TRP A 323 22.41 -20.03 12.85
C TRP A 323 21.96 -20.91 14.02
N TYR A 324 22.17 -22.22 13.97
CA TYR A 324 21.60 -23.15 14.96
C TYR A 324 22.28 -23.09 16.33
N GLN A 325 23.57 -22.74 16.35
CA GLN A 325 24.41 -22.71 17.56
C GLN A 325 24.83 -21.29 17.95
N ASN A 326 24.28 -20.26 17.28
CA ASN A 326 24.59 -18.87 17.59
C ASN A 326 24.39 -18.58 19.09
N GLU A 327 25.25 -17.79 19.72
CA GLU A 327 25.02 -17.36 21.11
C GLU A 327 23.73 -16.55 21.25
N ASN A 328 23.38 -15.75 20.23
CA ASN A 328 22.18 -14.94 20.22
C ASN A 328 20.93 -15.78 19.89
N PRO A 329 19.97 -15.95 20.83
CA PRO A 329 18.74 -16.70 20.59
C PRO A 329 17.87 -16.14 19.46
N HIS A 330 17.96 -14.84 19.17
CA HIS A 330 17.22 -14.24 18.08
C HIS A 330 17.74 -14.72 16.72
N LEU A 331 19.05 -14.88 16.56
CA LEU A 331 19.64 -15.44 15.34
C LEU A 331 19.29 -16.93 15.17
N ARG A 332 19.23 -17.69 16.28
CA ARG A 332 18.77 -19.08 16.25
C ARG A 332 17.31 -19.24 15.82
N ALA A 333 16.48 -18.21 16.01
CA ALA A 333 15.06 -18.22 15.64
C ALA A 333 14.78 -17.78 14.18
N VAL A 334 15.82 -17.41 13.42
CA VAL A 334 15.69 -16.92 12.05
C VAL A 334 15.40 -18.06 11.08
N HIS A 335 14.41 -17.85 10.22
CA HIS A 335 13.99 -18.77 9.18
C HIS A 335 13.78 -18.09 7.82
N GLY A 336 13.99 -16.77 7.76
CA GLY A 336 13.96 -15.97 6.54
C GLY A 336 14.86 -14.73 6.70
N ALA A 337 15.15 -14.04 5.62
CA ALA A 337 15.89 -12.78 5.61
C ALA A 337 15.22 -11.82 4.63
N VAL A 338 15.23 -10.52 4.95
CA VAL A 338 14.88 -9.46 3.99
C VAL A 338 16.14 -8.69 3.68
N TYR A 339 16.45 -8.55 2.40
CA TYR A 339 17.51 -7.68 1.93
C TYR A 339 17.01 -6.28 1.64
N LEU A 340 17.75 -5.27 2.10
CA LEU A 340 17.49 -3.86 1.85
C LEU A 340 18.77 -3.18 1.36
N LYS A 341 18.59 -2.18 0.48
CA LYS A 341 19.66 -1.30 -0.02
C LYS A 341 19.67 -0.01 0.79
N GLU A 342 20.79 0.37 1.40
CA GLU A 342 20.95 1.69 2.03
C GLU A 342 21.69 2.62 1.08
N MET A 343 21.12 3.80 0.86
CA MET A 343 21.66 4.83 -0.01
C MET A 343 21.67 6.17 0.71
N ASN A 344 22.65 7.01 0.38
CA ASN A 344 22.54 8.44 0.61
C ASN A 344 21.77 9.09 -0.56
N VAL A 345 21.52 10.40 -0.47
CA VAL A 345 20.80 11.15 -1.51
C VAL A 345 21.48 11.07 -2.87
N GLU A 346 22.80 11.23 -2.93
CA GLU A 346 23.57 11.20 -4.19
C GLU A 346 23.46 9.84 -4.89
N THR A 347 23.68 8.75 -4.16
CA THR A 347 23.56 7.38 -4.68
C THR A 347 22.16 7.11 -5.18
N PHE A 348 21.12 7.47 -4.42
CA PHE A 348 19.74 7.28 -4.85
C PHE A 348 19.41 8.06 -6.13
N LEU A 349 19.81 9.32 -6.22
CA LEU A 349 19.56 10.14 -7.42
C LEU A 349 20.32 9.62 -8.65
N THR A 350 21.53 9.07 -8.46
CA THR A 350 22.29 8.41 -9.53
C THR A 350 21.57 7.15 -10.00
N VAL A 351 21.12 6.28 -9.08
CA VAL A 351 20.36 5.07 -9.43
C VAL A 351 19.08 5.44 -10.18
N ALA A 352 18.34 6.46 -9.75
CA ALA A 352 17.14 6.92 -10.45
C ALA A 352 17.45 7.39 -11.88
N ARG A 353 18.55 8.12 -12.09
CA ARG A 353 18.98 8.56 -13.42
C ARG A 353 19.40 7.41 -14.32
N GLU A 354 20.19 6.46 -13.81
CA GLU A 354 20.62 5.28 -14.56
C GLU A 354 19.43 4.43 -15.02
N LEU A 355 18.41 4.32 -14.17
CA LEU A 355 17.14 3.67 -14.51
C LEU A 355 16.38 4.42 -15.61
N GLU A 356 16.31 5.75 -15.54
CA GLU A 356 15.70 6.58 -16.58
C GLU A 356 16.40 6.41 -17.94
N GLU A 357 17.73 6.48 -17.96
CA GLU A 357 18.54 6.27 -19.17
C GLU A 357 18.36 4.87 -19.76
N SER A 358 18.24 3.84 -18.91
CA SER A 358 18.01 2.45 -19.33
C SER A 358 16.61 2.23 -19.90
N MET A 359 15.57 2.82 -19.30
CA MET A 359 14.18 2.56 -19.67
C MET A 359 13.70 3.44 -20.83
N GLU A 360 14.17 4.68 -20.92
CA GLU A 360 13.75 5.63 -21.95
C GLU A 360 14.76 5.72 -23.11
N GLY A 361 15.91 5.06 -22.97
CA GLY A 361 17.05 5.17 -23.87
C GLY A 361 17.77 6.52 -23.72
N PHE A 362 18.98 6.65 -24.26
CA PHE A 362 19.65 7.96 -24.35
C PHE A 362 18.77 8.94 -25.13
N SER A 363 18.00 9.76 -24.42
CA SER A 363 17.38 10.94 -24.95
C SER A 363 18.48 11.96 -25.24
N LEU A 364 19.07 11.85 -26.43
CA LEU A 364 19.77 12.95 -27.09
C LEU A 364 18.75 14.06 -27.40
N SER A 365 18.31 14.79 -26.37
CA SER A 365 17.61 16.06 -26.50
C SER A 365 17.86 16.90 -25.24
N LYS A 366 18.89 17.76 -25.25
CA LYS A 366 18.76 19.24 -25.34
C LYS A 366 18.01 19.79 -24.11
N ASN A 367 18.62 20.49 -23.15
CA ASN A 367 19.56 21.61 -23.22
C ASN A 367 20.14 21.87 -21.82
#